data_AF-A0A3M7SHP5-F1
#
_entry.id   AF-A0A3M7SHP5-F1
#
_cell.length_a   1.000
_cell.length_b   1.000
_cell.length_c   1.000
_cell.angle_alpha   90.00
_cell.angle_beta   90.00
_cell.angle_gamma   90.00
#
_symmetry.space_group_name_H-M   'P 1'
#
loop_
_entity.id
_entity.type
_entity.pdbx_description
1 polymer ?
#
loop_
_entity_poly.entity_id
_entity_poly.type
_entity_poly.pdbx_seq_one_letter_code
_entity_poly.pdbx_strand_id
1 'polypeptide(L)'
;MSCGHLCSLKCNTHLKCTVCPIIVPKTIEECKHQINTRCDLTPKRTDCVDLCRNILACGHLCTKKCSILNCGNCEFIIDVPAICKHDALVQAKCSDNVWHYQLSCKRPCYQNLKCGHICENSCSDCYGGYIHSVCSKNLEISFNCDHKKLSKCYEKQPICLDECKNECPHGKCTNPCGWPCTACNQPCKYKCEHFACTKECWDICDRPMCDQKCPRKLPCGHQCIGICGEPCPTICQFCNQSDFAKISPNSGPDLKFVLLTDCGHVFESIYLDNYIREKSFQFIQKSTGCPLCHAPIRHNYRYGNFLKAEKIELDRVKYSQIGNLRGNELSKFALLEKIEKNKNSFGQIIKNQFILEITQIDYLTQSTIEAYSSTWDLFLQLDSLNEIVITRKFDSCQMEHLKFEVKKLQEIFLLKDKNKGFKLIFLQSLQMFDDFSCEIKRIRSLLKLYDLKEDLKDKHFKSQHSSVISNSIKEIEKNLFKNIQKFDSQVENSVDLEFEKIYKTLDTIKNEKKCIIS
;
A
#
# COMPACT_ATOMS: atom_id res chain seq x y z
N MET A 1 -52.39 34.47 -50.87
CA MET A 1 -51.93 34.96 -49.54
C MET A 1 -51.06 36.20 -49.76
N SER A 2 -50.80 37.04 -48.74
CA SER A 2 -49.93 38.23 -48.86
C SER A 2 -48.48 37.90 -49.26
N CYS A 3 -48.04 36.67 -49.02
CA CYS A 3 -46.73 36.14 -49.40
C CYS A 3 -46.67 35.54 -50.82
N GLY A 4 -47.72 35.67 -51.65
CA GLY A 4 -47.73 35.17 -53.04
C GLY A 4 -48.02 33.67 -53.20
N HIS A 5 -48.11 32.90 -52.11
CA HIS A 5 -48.42 31.47 -52.15
C HIS A 5 -49.93 31.15 -52.25
N LEU A 6 -50.26 30.03 -52.89
CA LEU A 6 -51.61 29.47 -53.04
C LEU A 6 -52.12 28.91 -51.70
N CYS A 7 -53.37 29.23 -51.34
CA CYS A 7 -54.01 28.78 -50.11
C CYS A 7 -54.80 27.49 -50.37
N SER A 8 -54.44 26.39 -49.70
CA SER A 8 -55.11 25.09 -49.87
C SER A 8 -56.42 24.94 -49.08
N LEU A 9 -56.82 25.97 -48.32
CA LEU A 9 -58.04 25.96 -47.52
C LEU A 9 -59.27 26.32 -48.37
N LYS A 10 -60.43 25.71 -48.09
CA LYS A 10 -61.68 25.97 -48.81
C LYS A 10 -62.11 27.43 -48.61
N CYS A 11 -62.37 28.15 -49.71
CA CYS A 11 -62.60 29.60 -49.70
C CYS A 11 -63.85 30.05 -48.91
N ASN A 12 -64.80 29.16 -48.59
CA ASN A 12 -66.04 29.54 -47.90
C ASN A 12 -65.94 29.51 -46.35
N THR A 13 -64.92 28.87 -45.77
CA THR A 13 -64.83 28.66 -44.30
C THR A 13 -63.85 29.61 -43.60
N HIS A 14 -63.04 30.38 -44.33
CA HIS A 14 -62.04 31.28 -43.74
C HIS A 14 -62.04 32.65 -44.41
N LEU A 15 -62.25 33.71 -43.61
CA LEU A 15 -62.37 35.09 -44.09
C LEU A 15 -61.04 35.67 -44.61
N LYS A 16 -59.89 35.17 -44.13
CA LYS A 16 -58.53 35.54 -44.58
C LYS A 16 -57.57 34.36 -44.42
N CYS A 17 -56.78 34.05 -45.46
CA CYS A 17 -55.68 33.08 -45.37
C CYS A 17 -54.45 33.72 -44.70
N THR A 18 -54.36 33.64 -43.37
CA THR A 18 -53.30 34.28 -42.56
C THR A 18 -52.08 33.39 -42.32
N VAL A 19 -52.24 32.07 -42.47
CA VAL A 19 -51.24 31.06 -42.10
C VAL A 19 -50.75 30.37 -43.36
N CYS A 20 -49.46 30.51 -43.69
CA CYS A 20 -48.88 29.93 -44.92
C CYS A 20 -48.08 28.65 -44.58
N PRO A 21 -48.53 27.45 -45.01
CA PRO A 21 -47.85 26.20 -44.67
C PRO A 21 -46.61 25.91 -45.53
N ILE A 22 -46.34 26.69 -46.59
CA ILE A 22 -45.23 26.46 -47.51
C ILE A 22 -43.89 26.72 -46.80
N ILE A 23 -42.99 25.74 -46.86
CA ILE A 23 -41.63 25.84 -46.32
C ILE A 23 -40.75 26.54 -47.36
N VAL A 24 -40.08 27.61 -46.94
CA VAL A 24 -39.16 28.38 -47.77
C VAL A 24 -37.84 28.57 -47.02
N PRO A 25 -36.71 28.70 -47.74
CA PRO A 25 -35.45 29.06 -47.11
C PRO A 25 -35.50 30.52 -46.63
N LYS A 26 -35.18 30.75 -45.36
CA LYS A 26 -35.07 32.09 -44.77
C LYS A 26 -33.75 32.23 -44.02
N THR A 27 -33.15 33.41 -44.10
CA THR A 27 -31.95 33.77 -43.33
C THR A 27 -32.35 34.36 -41.99
N ILE A 28 -31.77 33.87 -40.90
CA ILE A 28 -31.96 34.45 -39.56
C ILE A 28 -31.12 35.72 -39.47
N GLU A 29 -31.75 36.86 -39.18
CA GLU A 29 -31.05 38.14 -39.12
C GLU A 29 -29.94 38.20 -38.06
N GLU A 30 -30.16 37.55 -36.91
CA GLU A 30 -29.26 37.60 -35.76
C GLU A 30 -27.96 36.81 -35.94
N CYS A 31 -27.95 35.74 -36.75
CA CYS A 31 -26.78 34.89 -36.94
C CYS A 31 -26.39 34.65 -38.42
N LYS A 32 -27.20 35.15 -39.36
CA LYS A 32 -27.01 35.06 -40.81
C LYS A 32 -26.95 33.62 -41.36
N HIS A 33 -27.40 32.64 -40.58
CA HIS A 33 -27.59 31.25 -41.03
C HIS A 33 -28.93 31.09 -41.75
N GLN A 34 -28.98 30.17 -42.71
CA GLN A 34 -30.15 29.92 -43.53
C GLN A 34 -30.88 28.66 -43.03
N ILE A 35 -32.16 28.77 -42.72
CA ILE A 35 -33.00 27.65 -42.30
C ILE A 35 -34.23 27.50 -43.19
N ASN A 36 -34.76 26.29 -43.28
CA ASN A 36 -36.03 26.03 -43.95
C ASN A 36 -37.15 26.11 -42.92
N THR A 37 -38.02 27.12 -43.04
CA THR A 37 -39.17 27.30 -42.14
C THR A 37 -40.39 27.78 -42.92
N ARG A 38 -41.55 27.84 -42.27
CA ARG A 38 -42.79 28.29 -42.91
C ARG A 38 -42.70 29.75 -43.34
N CYS A 39 -43.31 30.05 -44.49
CA CYS A 39 -43.27 31.36 -45.09
C CYS A 39 -43.88 32.47 -44.20
N ASP A 40 -44.82 32.15 -43.32
CA ASP A 40 -45.44 33.12 -42.40
C ASP A 40 -44.67 33.32 -41.08
N LEU A 41 -43.68 32.49 -40.77
CA LEU A 41 -42.88 32.60 -39.54
C LEU A 41 -41.62 33.43 -39.75
N THR A 42 -41.29 34.31 -38.81
CA THR A 42 -39.99 34.99 -38.77
C THR A 42 -39.03 34.13 -37.94
N PRO A 43 -37.96 33.57 -38.56
CA PRO A 43 -37.05 32.68 -37.86
C PRO A 43 -36.20 33.48 -36.87
N LYS A 44 -36.05 32.94 -35.66
CA LYS A 44 -35.19 33.48 -34.61
C LYS A 44 -33.93 32.62 -34.47
N ARG A 45 -32.90 33.15 -33.82
CA ARG A 45 -31.66 32.43 -33.53
C ARG A 45 -31.90 31.11 -32.78
N THR A 46 -32.92 31.03 -31.95
CA THR A 46 -33.32 29.77 -31.26
C THR A 46 -33.72 28.66 -32.22
N ASP A 47 -34.16 29.00 -33.43
CA ASP A 47 -34.55 28.06 -34.49
C ASP A 47 -33.34 27.62 -35.33
N CYS A 48 -32.15 28.20 -35.08
CA CYS A 48 -30.94 27.88 -35.82
C CYS A 48 -30.41 26.49 -35.45
N VAL A 49 -30.23 25.66 -36.47
CA VAL A 49 -29.66 24.30 -36.36
C VAL A 49 -28.18 24.22 -36.74
N ASP A 50 -27.64 25.29 -37.36
CA ASP A 50 -26.24 25.38 -37.76
C ASP A 50 -25.30 25.49 -36.57
N LEU A 51 -24.02 25.18 -36.78
CA LEU A 51 -22.96 25.42 -35.80
C LEU A 51 -22.68 26.91 -35.64
N CYS A 52 -22.35 27.31 -34.41
CA CYS A 52 -21.90 28.65 -34.10
C CYS A 52 -20.58 28.94 -34.82
N ARG A 53 -20.45 30.13 -35.44
CA ARG A 53 -19.24 30.54 -36.17
C ARG A 53 -18.33 31.47 -35.35
N ASN A 54 -18.58 31.61 -34.05
CA ASN A 54 -17.78 32.46 -33.19
C ASN A 54 -16.42 31.82 -32.91
N ILE A 55 -15.36 32.64 -32.99
CA ILE A 55 -14.02 32.29 -32.52
C ILE A 55 -13.95 32.64 -31.04
N LEU A 56 -13.61 31.64 -30.21
CA LEU A 56 -13.46 31.80 -28.76
C LEU A 56 -12.15 32.52 -28.42
N ALA A 57 -11.99 32.99 -27.17
CA ALA A 57 -10.78 33.69 -26.72
C ALA A 57 -9.48 32.87 -26.88
N CYS A 58 -9.58 31.54 -26.91
CA CYS A 58 -8.46 30.63 -27.19
C CYS A 58 -8.11 30.51 -28.68
N GLY A 59 -8.84 31.18 -29.58
CA GLY A 59 -8.63 31.12 -31.04
C GLY A 59 -9.35 29.98 -31.75
N HIS A 60 -9.99 29.06 -31.03
CA HIS A 60 -10.75 27.95 -31.62
C HIS A 60 -12.18 28.33 -32.00
N LEU A 61 -12.72 27.70 -33.05
CA LEU A 61 -14.11 27.86 -33.46
C LEU A 61 -15.06 27.15 -32.48
N CYS A 62 -16.19 27.79 -32.16
CA CYS A 62 -17.22 27.19 -31.33
C CYS A 62 -17.86 25.95 -32.01
N THR A 63 -17.88 24.82 -31.33
CA THR A 63 -18.45 23.55 -31.83
C THR A 63 -19.92 23.36 -31.46
N LYS A 64 -20.54 24.33 -30.78
CA LYS A 64 -21.95 24.26 -30.32
C LYS A 64 -22.92 24.76 -31.39
N LYS A 65 -24.19 24.35 -31.26
CA LYS A 65 -25.29 24.88 -32.09
C LYS A 65 -25.44 26.39 -31.89
N CYS A 66 -25.69 27.13 -32.97
CA CYS A 66 -25.82 28.59 -32.97
C CYS A 66 -27.02 29.08 -32.14
N SER A 67 -28.05 28.25 -31.97
CA SER A 67 -29.19 28.46 -31.08
C SER A 67 -28.81 28.57 -29.60
N ILE A 68 -27.62 28.09 -29.21
CA ILE A 68 -27.09 28.27 -27.86
C ILE A 68 -26.44 29.66 -27.79
N LEU A 69 -27.08 30.57 -27.05
CA LEU A 69 -26.65 31.98 -26.94
C LEU A 69 -25.26 32.14 -26.29
N ASN A 70 -24.90 31.23 -25.38
CA ASN A 70 -23.59 31.24 -24.71
C ASN A 70 -22.70 30.11 -25.25
N CYS A 71 -21.61 30.49 -25.92
CA CYS A 71 -20.64 29.52 -26.44
C CYS A 71 -19.90 28.77 -25.31
N GLY A 72 -19.77 29.38 -24.13
CA GLY A 72 -19.12 28.77 -22.96
C GLY A 72 -17.68 28.34 -23.24
N ASN A 73 -17.25 27.29 -22.54
CA ASN A 73 -15.90 26.76 -22.60
C ASN A 73 -15.61 26.02 -23.92
N CYS A 74 -14.37 26.11 -24.38
CA CYS A 74 -13.90 25.48 -25.61
C CYS A 74 -13.78 23.96 -25.46
N GLU A 75 -14.53 23.21 -26.28
CA GLU A 75 -14.51 21.74 -26.29
C GLU A 75 -13.53 21.15 -27.35
N PHE A 76 -12.76 22.00 -28.03
CA PHE A 76 -11.77 21.56 -29.01
C PHE A 76 -10.69 20.72 -28.33
N ILE A 77 -10.30 19.61 -28.93
CA ILE A 77 -9.27 18.71 -28.39
C ILE A 77 -7.90 19.16 -28.88
N ILE A 78 -6.96 19.35 -27.95
CA ILE A 78 -5.58 19.73 -28.21
C ILE A 78 -4.63 18.67 -27.67
N ASP A 79 -3.45 18.55 -28.29
CA ASP A 79 -2.35 17.75 -27.78
C ASP A 79 -1.48 18.61 -26.86
N VAL A 80 -1.35 18.17 -25.60
CA VAL A 80 -0.61 18.89 -24.55
C VAL A 80 0.39 17.96 -23.87
N PRO A 81 1.55 18.47 -23.40
CA PRO A 81 2.46 17.67 -22.58
C PRO A 81 1.76 17.14 -21.33
N ALA A 82 1.92 15.85 -21.06
CA ALA A 82 1.43 15.24 -19.83
C ALA A 82 2.22 15.75 -18.62
N ILE A 83 1.53 15.99 -17.50
CA ILE A 83 2.20 16.33 -16.23
C ILE A 83 2.75 15.06 -15.59
N CYS A 84 3.89 14.59 -16.08
CA CYS A 84 4.61 13.44 -15.56
C CYS A 84 6.06 13.47 -16.02
N LYS A 85 6.86 12.49 -15.58
CA LYS A 85 8.27 12.35 -16.01
C LYS A 85 8.44 11.75 -17.41
N HIS A 86 7.36 11.38 -18.07
CA HIS A 86 7.43 10.88 -19.44
C HIS A 86 7.29 12.03 -20.42
N ASP A 87 8.15 12.04 -21.43
CA ASP A 87 7.95 12.87 -22.61
C ASP A 87 6.79 12.26 -23.43
N ALA A 88 5.58 12.71 -23.14
CA ALA A 88 4.34 12.20 -23.72
C ALA A 88 3.33 13.32 -23.93
N LEU A 89 2.70 13.34 -25.09
CA LEU A 89 1.55 14.19 -25.37
C LEU A 89 0.25 13.44 -25.02
N VAL A 90 -0.71 14.16 -24.47
CA VAL A 90 -2.04 13.67 -24.14
C VAL A 90 -3.09 14.58 -24.76
N GLN A 91 -4.21 13.97 -25.14
CA GLN A 91 -5.36 14.70 -25.64
C GLN A 91 -6.20 15.24 -24.47
N ALA A 92 -6.49 16.53 -24.50
CA ALA A 92 -7.36 17.19 -23.53
C ALA A 92 -8.22 18.26 -24.20
N LYS A 93 -9.32 18.67 -23.56
CA LYS A 93 -10.10 19.80 -24.07
C LYS A 93 -9.31 21.08 -23.84
N CYS A 94 -9.37 22.01 -24.78
CA CYS A 94 -8.69 23.30 -24.68
C CYS A 94 -9.10 24.09 -23.43
N SER A 95 -10.31 23.90 -22.93
CA SER A 95 -10.77 24.51 -21.68
C SER A 95 -10.43 23.72 -20.42
N ASP A 96 -9.85 22.53 -20.53
CA ASP A 96 -9.48 21.75 -19.36
C ASP A 96 -8.32 22.44 -18.64
N ASN A 97 -8.39 22.46 -17.32
CA ASN A 97 -7.31 23.01 -16.52
C ASN A 97 -6.06 22.12 -16.64
N VAL A 98 -4.89 22.75 -16.71
CA VAL A 98 -3.61 22.08 -17.00
C VAL A 98 -3.34 20.90 -16.05
N TRP A 99 -3.68 21.04 -14.75
CA TRP A 99 -3.50 19.98 -13.75
C TRP A 99 -4.31 18.70 -13.99
N HIS A 100 -5.32 18.71 -14.87
CA HIS A 100 -6.04 17.50 -15.26
C HIS A 100 -5.19 16.58 -16.15
N TYR A 101 -4.19 17.10 -16.86
CA TYR A 101 -3.40 16.35 -17.85
C TYR A 101 -2.54 15.25 -17.21
N GLN A 102 -2.22 15.39 -15.91
CA GLN A 102 -1.48 14.39 -15.12
C GLN A 102 -2.11 12.99 -15.16
N LEU A 103 -3.43 12.90 -15.35
CA LEU A 103 -4.19 11.65 -15.27
C LEU A 103 -4.30 10.90 -16.60
N SER A 104 -3.79 11.50 -17.69
CA SER A 104 -4.03 11.00 -19.04
C SER A 104 -2.88 10.14 -19.60
N CYS A 105 -1.70 10.17 -18.98
CA CYS A 105 -0.55 9.41 -19.48
C CYS A 105 -0.71 7.90 -19.21
N LYS A 106 -0.78 7.09 -20.27
CA LYS A 106 -0.92 5.63 -20.20
C LYS A 106 0.38 4.85 -20.36
N ARG A 107 1.52 5.54 -20.49
CA ARG A 107 2.83 4.88 -20.57
C ARG A 107 3.11 4.11 -19.27
N PRO A 108 3.74 2.94 -19.33
CA PRO A 108 4.21 2.22 -18.13
C PRO A 108 5.24 3.06 -17.37
N CYS A 109 5.22 2.97 -16.04
CA CYS A 109 6.06 3.81 -15.17
C CYS A 109 7.55 3.41 -15.16
N TYR A 110 7.85 2.12 -15.07
CA TYR A 110 9.19 1.52 -15.02
C TYR A 110 10.16 2.06 -13.95
N GLN A 111 9.67 2.79 -12.94
CA GLN A 111 10.52 3.21 -11.82
C GLN A 111 10.82 2.04 -10.88
N ASN A 112 12.02 2.06 -10.29
CA ASN A 112 12.42 1.13 -9.24
C ASN A 112 11.72 1.51 -7.93
N LEU A 113 10.90 0.60 -7.40
CA LEU A 113 10.23 0.76 -6.13
C LEU A 113 11.17 0.42 -4.97
N LYS A 114 10.92 0.97 -3.78
CA LYS A 114 11.66 0.63 -2.54
C LYS A 114 11.71 -0.86 -2.22
N CYS A 115 10.76 -1.66 -2.70
CA CYS A 115 10.77 -3.11 -2.53
C CYS A 115 11.74 -3.85 -3.47
N GLY A 116 12.49 -3.14 -4.32
CA GLY A 116 13.44 -3.70 -5.29
C GLY A 116 12.81 -4.11 -6.63
N HIS A 117 11.49 -4.02 -6.75
CA HIS A 117 10.78 -4.36 -7.99
C HIS A 117 10.57 -3.15 -8.89
N ILE A 118 10.55 -3.39 -10.19
CA ILE A 118 10.17 -2.41 -11.21
C ILE A 118 8.65 -2.22 -11.21
N CYS A 119 8.20 -0.96 -11.23
CA CYS A 119 6.79 -0.59 -11.37
C CYS A 119 6.32 -0.79 -12.82
N GLU A 120 5.37 -1.71 -13.04
CA GLU A 120 4.82 -2.02 -14.36
C GLU A 120 3.42 -1.40 -14.59
N ASN A 121 2.90 -0.66 -13.62
CA ASN A 121 1.61 0.04 -13.74
C ASN A 121 1.72 1.24 -14.69
N SER A 122 0.57 1.73 -15.16
CA SER A 122 0.55 2.94 -16.00
C SER A 122 0.92 4.17 -15.17
N CYS A 123 1.46 5.19 -15.84
CA CYS A 123 1.79 6.47 -15.23
C CYS A 123 0.57 7.13 -14.57
N SER A 124 -0.61 7.01 -15.20
CA SER A 124 -1.86 7.46 -14.62
C SER A 124 -2.23 6.74 -13.32
N ASP A 125 -1.94 5.43 -13.20
CA ASP A 125 -2.17 4.67 -11.95
C ASP A 125 -1.19 5.06 -10.85
N CYS A 126 -0.03 5.61 -11.22
CA CYS A 126 0.99 6.11 -10.29
C CYS A 126 0.82 7.62 -10.01
N TYR A 127 -0.35 8.17 -10.33
CA TYR A 127 -0.62 9.61 -10.26
C TYR A 127 0.53 10.42 -10.89
N GLY A 128 0.89 10.18 -12.15
CA GLY A 128 1.99 10.89 -12.83
C GLY A 128 3.41 10.46 -12.40
N GLY A 129 3.54 9.38 -11.62
CA GLY A 129 4.79 8.95 -10.98
C GLY A 129 5.08 9.66 -9.65
N TYR A 130 4.09 10.38 -9.10
CA TYR A 130 4.19 11.05 -7.81
C TYR A 130 3.75 10.15 -6.65
N ILE A 131 2.73 9.30 -6.87
CA ILE A 131 2.25 8.31 -5.90
C ILE A 131 2.14 6.95 -6.58
N HIS A 132 3.15 6.11 -6.37
CA HIS A 132 3.15 4.77 -6.96
C HIS A 132 2.07 3.88 -6.32
N SER A 133 1.35 3.15 -7.17
CA SER A 133 0.46 2.09 -6.71
C SER A 133 1.26 0.92 -6.12
N VAL A 134 0.60 0.06 -5.36
CA VAL A 134 1.27 -1.04 -4.67
C VAL A 134 1.88 -2.08 -5.60
N CYS A 135 3.03 -2.62 -5.19
CA CYS A 135 3.73 -3.64 -5.94
C CYS A 135 3.00 -4.99 -5.87
N SER A 136 2.42 -5.42 -6.99
CA SER A 136 1.64 -6.67 -7.07
C SER A 136 2.44 -7.89 -7.55
N LYS A 137 3.79 -7.82 -7.58
CA LYS A 137 4.62 -8.99 -7.94
C LYS A 137 4.46 -10.10 -6.91
N ASN A 138 4.35 -11.34 -7.39
CA ASN A 138 4.30 -12.53 -6.54
C ASN A 138 5.69 -12.87 -6.01
N LEU A 139 5.76 -13.29 -4.75
CA LEU A 139 6.98 -13.63 -4.03
C LEU A 139 6.74 -14.87 -3.17
N GLU A 140 7.70 -15.79 -3.17
CA GLU A 140 7.75 -16.87 -2.18
C GLU A 140 8.42 -16.34 -0.90
N ILE A 141 7.65 -16.28 0.19
CA ILE A 141 8.15 -15.91 1.51
C ILE A 141 8.49 -17.21 2.25
N SER A 142 9.74 -17.35 2.69
CA SER A 142 10.16 -18.42 3.60
C SER A 142 10.30 -17.86 5.01
N PHE A 143 9.57 -18.44 5.96
CA PHE A 143 9.63 -18.06 7.37
C PHE A 143 10.70 -18.87 8.12
N ASN A 144 11.08 -18.41 9.32
CA ASN A 144 12.01 -19.12 10.22
C ASN A 144 11.52 -20.51 10.68
N CYS A 145 10.23 -20.82 10.47
CA CYS A 145 9.63 -22.12 10.77
C CYS A 145 9.59 -23.09 9.58
N ASP A 146 10.38 -22.82 8.53
CA ASP A 146 10.46 -23.56 7.26
C ASP A 146 9.16 -23.59 6.43
N HIS A 147 8.09 -22.95 6.92
CA HIS A 147 6.88 -22.72 6.14
C HIS A 147 7.15 -21.71 5.01
N LYS A 148 6.54 -21.99 3.86
CA LYS A 148 6.65 -21.17 2.66
C LYS A 148 5.27 -20.72 2.22
N LYS A 149 5.15 -19.46 1.80
CA LYS A 149 3.91 -18.91 1.31
C LYS A 149 4.14 -18.07 0.06
N LEU A 150 3.38 -18.34 -0.99
CA LEU A 150 3.28 -17.44 -2.13
C LEU A 150 2.40 -16.25 -1.73
N SER A 151 2.94 -15.03 -1.78
CA SER A 151 2.21 -13.80 -1.48
C SER A 151 2.55 -12.69 -2.47
N LYS A 152 1.69 -11.69 -2.59
CA LYS A 152 2.03 -10.46 -3.31
C LYS A 152 3.01 -9.62 -2.48
N CYS A 153 3.85 -8.83 -3.15
CA CYS A 153 4.86 -8.02 -2.48
C CYS A 153 4.29 -7.04 -1.45
N TYR A 154 3.09 -6.50 -1.67
CA TYR A 154 2.42 -5.64 -0.68
C TYR A 154 1.75 -6.46 0.45
N GLU A 155 1.36 -7.71 0.22
CA GLU A 155 0.72 -8.58 1.21
C GLU A 155 1.73 -9.45 1.97
N LYS A 156 2.95 -8.95 2.16
CA LYS A 156 3.97 -9.67 2.95
C LYS A 156 3.51 -9.75 4.39
N GLN A 157 3.26 -10.98 4.85
CA GLN A 157 2.88 -11.22 6.23
C GLN A 157 4.11 -11.08 7.13
N PRO A 158 3.98 -10.38 8.28
CA PRO A 158 5.11 -10.16 9.18
C PRO A 158 5.53 -11.45 9.91
N ILE A 159 4.60 -12.40 10.04
CA ILE A 159 4.79 -13.67 10.74
C ILE A 159 4.08 -14.81 10.00
N CYS A 160 4.50 -16.04 10.27
CA CYS A 160 3.81 -17.23 9.78
C CYS A 160 2.50 -17.44 10.55
N LEU A 161 1.38 -17.56 9.83
CA LEU A 161 0.06 -17.84 10.41
C LEU A 161 -0.41 -19.29 10.19
N ASP A 162 0.44 -20.15 9.65
CA ASP A 162 0.11 -21.57 9.48
C ASP A 162 0.07 -22.29 10.83
N GLU A 163 -0.57 -23.45 10.88
CA GLU A 163 -0.67 -24.27 12.09
C GLU A 163 0.72 -24.66 12.62
N CYS A 164 0.94 -24.48 13.93
CA CYS A 164 2.19 -24.87 14.56
C CYS A 164 2.24 -26.39 14.75
N LYS A 165 3.25 -27.04 14.15
CA LYS A 165 3.46 -28.49 14.26
C LYS A 165 4.22 -28.93 15.53
N ASN A 166 4.45 -28.01 16.47
CA ASN A 166 5.12 -28.35 17.72
C ASN A 166 4.13 -29.03 18.67
N GLU A 167 4.54 -30.16 19.22
CA GLU A 167 3.79 -30.87 20.26
C GLU A 167 4.73 -31.39 21.34
N CYS A 168 4.16 -31.80 22.44
CA CYS A 168 4.86 -32.51 23.50
C CYS A 168 3.97 -33.69 23.94
N PRO A 169 4.49 -34.60 24.78
CA PRO A 169 3.70 -35.71 25.33
C PRO A 169 2.45 -35.31 26.16
N HIS A 170 2.23 -34.01 26.37
CA HIS A 170 1.06 -33.45 27.06
C HIS A 170 0.04 -32.78 26.13
N GLY A 171 0.41 -32.45 24.88
CA GLY A 171 -0.50 -31.76 23.96
C GLY A 171 0.21 -31.04 22.82
N LYS A 172 -0.60 -30.57 21.87
CA LYS A 172 -0.15 -29.82 20.69
C LYS A 172 -0.21 -28.32 20.92
N CYS A 173 0.64 -27.57 20.23
CA CYS A 173 0.55 -26.11 20.20
C CYS A 173 -0.67 -25.67 19.38
N THR A 174 -1.46 -24.75 19.91
CA THR A 174 -2.64 -24.18 19.24
C THR A 174 -2.39 -22.78 18.68
N ASN A 175 -1.21 -22.21 18.92
CA ASN A 175 -0.86 -20.89 18.40
C ASN A 175 -0.43 -21.00 16.92
N PRO A 176 -0.55 -19.92 16.13
CA PRO A 176 0.05 -19.88 14.80
C PRO A 176 1.55 -20.10 14.89
N CYS A 177 2.17 -20.68 13.87
CA CYS A 177 3.56 -21.13 13.93
C CYS A 177 4.57 -19.99 14.18
N GLY A 178 4.29 -18.79 13.65
CA GLY A 178 5.07 -17.58 13.89
C GLY A 178 4.90 -17.00 15.30
N TRP A 179 3.96 -17.50 16.10
CA TRP A 179 3.81 -17.14 17.50
C TRP A 179 4.64 -18.02 18.43
N PRO A 180 5.16 -17.47 19.53
CA PRO A 180 5.81 -18.24 20.58
C PRO A 180 4.89 -19.36 21.07
N CYS A 181 5.46 -20.55 21.28
CA CYS A 181 4.70 -21.65 21.84
C CYS A 181 4.48 -21.41 23.33
N THR A 182 3.27 -21.70 23.83
CA THR A 182 3.02 -21.70 25.28
C THR A 182 3.91 -22.74 25.97
N ALA A 183 4.57 -22.35 27.07
CA ALA A 183 5.38 -23.24 27.87
C ALA A 183 4.52 -24.35 28.51
N CYS A 184 5.01 -25.59 28.48
CA CYS A 184 4.34 -26.73 29.09
C CYS A 184 4.85 -26.93 30.52
N ASN A 185 4.04 -26.51 31.51
CA ASN A 185 4.37 -26.57 32.94
C ASN A 185 4.02 -27.93 33.59
N GLN A 186 3.67 -28.94 32.78
CA GLN A 186 3.44 -30.30 33.29
C GLN A 186 4.79 -30.98 33.60
N PRO A 187 4.85 -31.91 34.56
CA PRO A 187 6.08 -32.64 34.86
C PRO A 187 6.58 -33.41 33.64
N CYS A 188 7.89 -33.39 33.38
CA CYS A 188 8.43 -34.07 32.21
C CYS A 188 8.18 -35.58 32.27
N LYS A 189 7.47 -36.12 31.27
CA LYS A 189 7.19 -37.57 31.18
C LYS A 189 8.42 -38.42 30.87
N TYR A 190 9.57 -37.81 30.59
CA TYR A 190 10.72 -38.55 30.15
C TYR A 190 11.46 -39.20 31.30
N LYS A 191 11.32 -40.53 31.35
CA LYS A 191 12.04 -41.43 32.24
C LYS A 191 12.38 -42.72 31.51
N CYS A 192 13.50 -43.31 31.87
CA CYS A 192 13.89 -44.68 31.55
C CYS A 192 14.27 -45.40 32.84
N GLU A 193 14.61 -46.69 32.76
CA GLU A 193 15.00 -47.48 33.93
C GLU A 193 16.25 -46.94 34.64
N HIS A 194 17.09 -46.16 33.95
CA HIS A 194 18.35 -45.62 34.47
C HIS A 194 18.23 -44.17 34.98
N PHE A 195 17.41 -43.34 34.32
CA PHE A 195 17.34 -41.90 34.55
C PHE A 195 15.91 -41.38 34.42
N ALA A 196 15.51 -40.43 35.27
CA ALA A 196 14.23 -39.73 35.21
C ALA A 196 14.45 -38.22 35.32
N CYS A 197 13.73 -37.44 34.52
CA CYS A 197 13.74 -35.98 34.59
C CYS A 197 12.89 -35.49 35.76
N THR A 198 13.38 -34.51 36.52
CA THR A 198 12.60 -33.88 37.62
C THR A 198 12.01 -32.51 37.25
N LYS A 199 12.39 -31.99 36.08
CA LYS A 199 12.01 -30.66 35.59
C LYS A 199 10.63 -30.62 34.95
N GLU A 200 10.11 -29.40 34.76
CA GLU A 200 8.95 -29.15 33.92
C GLU A 200 9.23 -29.52 32.46
N CYS A 201 8.19 -29.82 31.69
CA CYS A 201 8.33 -30.32 30.33
C CYS A 201 9.01 -29.31 29.39
N TRP A 202 8.84 -28.01 29.62
CA TRP A 202 9.46 -26.96 28.79
C TRP A 202 10.95 -26.73 29.12
N ASP A 203 11.37 -27.00 30.36
CA ASP A 203 12.71 -26.71 30.85
C ASP A 203 13.73 -27.77 30.39
N ILE A 204 15.01 -27.40 30.32
CA ILE A 204 16.09 -28.32 29.97
C ILE A 204 16.15 -29.46 30.98
N CYS A 205 16.13 -30.71 30.51
CA CYS A 205 16.13 -31.86 31.40
C CYS A 205 17.46 -31.96 32.16
N ASP A 206 17.38 -32.32 33.43
CA ASP A 206 18.50 -32.55 34.36
C ASP A 206 19.12 -33.95 34.26
N ARG A 207 18.57 -34.80 33.38
CA ARG A 207 19.07 -36.17 33.12
C ARG A 207 20.06 -36.24 31.95
N PRO A 208 21.10 -37.09 32.04
CA PRO A 208 22.01 -37.37 30.93
C PRO A 208 21.33 -38.22 29.83
N MET A 209 22.01 -38.35 28.69
CA MET A 209 21.62 -39.30 27.66
C MET A 209 21.79 -40.74 28.17
N CYS A 210 20.84 -41.61 27.83
CA CYS A 210 20.96 -43.04 28.12
C CYS A 210 21.64 -43.73 26.93
N ASP A 211 22.70 -44.49 27.19
CA ASP A 211 23.44 -45.25 26.15
C ASP A 211 23.27 -46.76 26.26
N GLN A 212 22.37 -47.21 27.16
CA GLN A 212 22.07 -48.63 27.34
C GLN A 212 21.21 -49.16 26.19
N LYS A 213 21.44 -50.42 25.78
CA LYS A 213 20.61 -51.08 24.76
C LYS A 213 19.16 -51.18 25.22
N CYS A 214 18.22 -51.14 24.28
CA CYS A 214 16.81 -51.34 24.61
C CYS A 214 16.58 -52.77 25.12
N PRO A 215 15.96 -52.96 26.30
CA PRO A 215 15.69 -54.30 26.84
C PRO A 215 14.52 -55.01 26.15
N ARG A 216 13.74 -54.31 25.33
CA ARG A 216 12.52 -54.84 24.70
C ARG A 216 12.82 -55.77 23.51
N LYS A 217 11.92 -56.72 23.28
CA LYS A 217 11.87 -57.53 22.06
C LYS A 217 10.87 -56.95 21.07
N LEU A 218 11.22 -57.01 19.78
CA LEU A 218 10.32 -56.65 18.69
C LEU A 218 9.18 -57.68 18.54
N PRO A 219 8.09 -57.38 17.82
CA PRO A 219 6.99 -58.33 17.60
C PRO A 219 7.42 -59.67 16.98
N CYS A 220 8.52 -59.69 16.23
CA CYS A 220 9.11 -60.91 15.67
C CYS A 220 9.87 -61.77 16.71
N GLY A 221 9.96 -61.34 17.97
CA GLY A 221 10.65 -62.04 19.05
C GLY A 221 12.15 -61.72 19.19
N HIS A 222 12.76 -61.05 18.22
CA HIS A 222 14.17 -60.67 18.26
C HIS A 222 14.44 -59.43 19.14
N GLN A 223 15.67 -59.31 19.64
CA GLN A 223 16.10 -58.16 20.44
C GLN A 223 16.00 -56.86 19.63
N CYS A 224 15.50 -55.79 20.27
CA CYS A 224 15.48 -54.46 19.67
C CYS A 224 16.91 -53.91 19.50
N ILE A 225 17.18 -53.35 18.31
CA ILE A 225 18.46 -52.69 17.97
C ILE A 225 18.56 -51.24 18.50
N GLY A 226 17.50 -50.76 19.15
CA GLY A 226 17.38 -49.38 19.63
C GLY A 226 18.06 -49.13 20.98
N ILE A 227 17.93 -47.88 21.44
CA ILE A 227 18.43 -47.42 22.73
C ILE A 227 17.31 -47.41 23.78
N CYS A 228 17.68 -47.66 25.05
CA CYS A 228 16.75 -47.59 26.17
C CYS A 228 16.17 -46.18 26.35
N GLY A 229 14.84 -46.09 26.47
CA GLY A 229 14.11 -44.83 26.66
C GLY A 229 13.71 -44.13 25.36
N GLU A 230 14.16 -44.60 24.20
CA GLU A 230 13.77 -44.06 22.89
C GLU A 230 12.66 -44.90 22.22
N PRO A 231 11.91 -44.32 21.27
CA PRO A 231 11.04 -45.08 20.38
C PRO A 231 11.81 -46.21 19.68
N CYS A 232 11.28 -47.43 19.76
CA CYS A 232 11.94 -48.61 19.20
C CYS A 232 11.84 -48.59 17.66
N PRO A 233 12.97 -48.75 16.93
CA PRO A 233 12.94 -48.98 15.49
C PRO A 233 12.12 -50.24 15.16
N THR A 234 11.31 -50.20 14.11
CA THR A 234 10.50 -51.35 13.66
C THR A 234 11.31 -52.36 12.85
N ILE A 235 12.48 -51.95 12.36
CA ILE A 235 13.37 -52.77 11.52
C ILE A 235 14.14 -53.76 12.41
N CYS A 236 14.02 -55.04 12.08
CA CYS A 236 14.74 -56.12 12.74
C CYS A 236 15.97 -56.54 11.91
N GLN A 237 17.14 -56.62 12.55
CA GLN A 237 18.38 -57.07 11.90
C GLN A 237 18.25 -58.47 11.26
N PHE A 238 17.47 -59.37 11.86
CA PHE A 238 17.35 -60.75 11.39
C PHE A 238 16.21 -60.95 10.39
N CYS A 239 15.09 -60.26 10.56
CA CYS A 239 13.92 -60.40 9.67
C CYS A 239 13.97 -59.46 8.46
N ASN A 240 14.63 -58.32 8.57
CA ASN A 240 14.68 -57.27 7.55
C ASN A 240 16.14 -57.06 7.06
N GLN A 241 16.85 -58.14 6.75
CA GLN A 241 18.28 -58.10 6.42
C GLN A 241 18.61 -57.13 5.26
N SER A 242 17.76 -57.09 4.23
CA SER A 242 17.94 -56.20 3.07
C SER A 242 17.83 -54.72 3.43
N ASP A 243 16.89 -54.34 4.30
CA ASP A 243 16.68 -52.96 4.71
C ASP A 243 17.68 -52.54 5.80
N PHE A 244 18.05 -53.47 6.68
CA PHE A 244 19.10 -53.25 7.66
C PHE A 244 20.47 -53.02 6.99
N ALA A 245 20.80 -53.77 5.94
CA ALA A 245 22.04 -53.59 5.18
C ALA A 245 22.15 -52.19 4.53
N LYS A 246 21.03 -51.57 4.15
CA LYS A 246 21.01 -50.19 3.63
C LYS A 246 21.31 -49.16 4.71
N ILE A 247 20.93 -49.44 5.96
CA ILE A 247 21.07 -48.51 7.10
C ILE A 247 22.44 -48.66 7.75
N SER A 248 23.01 -49.87 7.76
CA SER A 248 24.33 -50.14 8.35
C SER A 248 25.10 -51.19 7.53
N PRO A 249 25.81 -50.77 6.47
CA PRO A 249 26.54 -51.68 5.58
C PRO A 249 27.71 -52.42 6.25
N ASN A 250 28.30 -51.83 7.30
CA ASN A 250 29.51 -52.30 7.99
C ASN A 250 29.18 -52.73 9.44
N SER A 251 28.15 -53.56 9.62
CA SER A 251 27.54 -53.78 10.94
C SER A 251 28.41 -54.62 11.88
N GLY A 252 28.66 -54.11 13.09
CA GLY A 252 29.04 -54.91 14.26
C GLY A 252 27.81 -55.26 15.12
N PRO A 253 27.83 -56.36 15.91
CA PRO A 253 26.68 -56.82 16.72
C PRO A 253 26.29 -55.88 17.89
N ASP A 254 27.06 -54.82 18.12
CA ASP A 254 26.92 -53.91 19.26
C ASP A 254 26.44 -52.49 18.91
N LEU A 255 26.16 -52.24 17.62
CA LEU A 255 25.68 -50.94 17.15
C LEU A 255 24.26 -50.64 17.65
N LYS A 256 24.03 -49.36 17.95
CA LYS A 256 22.78 -48.84 18.50
C LYS A 256 22.16 -47.86 17.52
N PHE A 257 20.83 -47.92 17.41
CA PHE A 257 20.09 -47.12 16.43
C PHE A 257 19.04 -46.23 17.08
N VAL A 258 18.80 -45.07 16.47
CA VAL A 258 17.81 -44.08 16.87
C VAL A 258 16.80 -43.90 15.74
N LEU A 259 15.51 -43.91 16.07
CA LEU A 259 14.42 -43.65 15.15
C LEU A 259 13.98 -42.19 15.26
N LEU A 260 14.05 -41.45 14.15
CA LEU A 260 13.43 -40.13 14.06
C LEU A 260 11.93 -40.26 13.82
N THR A 261 11.11 -40.10 14.85
CA THR A 261 9.65 -40.32 14.75
C THR A 261 8.95 -39.35 13.81
N ASP A 262 9.53 -38.17 13.58
CA ASP A 262 8.97 -37.15 12.68
C ASP A 262 9.01 -37.56 11.19
N CYS A 263 9.94 -38.44 10.80
CA CYS A 263 10.12 -38.85 9.41
C CYS A 263 10.30 -40.35 9.18
N GLY A 264 10.41 -41.15 10.24
CA GLY A 264 10.59 -42.61 10.16
C GLY A 264 12.00 -43.09 9.83
N HIS A 265 12.96 -42.19 9.60
CA HIS A 265 14.34 -42.58 9.29
C HIS A 265 15.08 -43.09 10.53
N VAL A 266 15.92 -44.10 10.34
CA VAL A 266 16.72 -44.75 11.37
C VAL A 266 18.20 -44.49 11.11
N PHE A 267 18.93 -44.10 12.16
CA PHE A 267 20.36 -43.78 12.08
C PHE A 267 21.15 -44.50 13.18
N GLU A 268 22.42 -44.74 12.93
CA GLU A 268 23.35 -45.11 13.99
C GLU A 268 23.47 -43.97 15.00
N SER A 269 23.47 -44.29 16.30
CA SER A 269 23.46 -43.29 17.37
C SER A 269 24.67 -42.37 17.33
N ILE A 270 25.87 -42.90 17.12
CA ILE A 270 27.12 -42.12 17.11
C ILE A 270 27.11 -41.10 15.97
N TYR A 271 26.69 -41.53 14.78
CA TYR A 271 26.55 -40.64 13.62
C TYR A 271 25.59 -39.48 13.92
N LEU A 272 24.39 -39.79 14.43
CA LEU A 272 23.37 -38.79 14.69
C LEU A 272 23.74 -37.86 15.86
N ASP A 273 24.44 -38.36 16.87
CA ASP A 273 24.96 -37.56 17.98
C ASP A 273 25.97 -36.51 17.52
N ASN A 274 26.90 -36.90 16.63
CA ASN A 274 27.86 -35.96 16.05
C ASN A 274 27.16 -34.92 15.17
N TYR A 275 26.19 -35.34 14.35
CA TYR A 275 25.39 -34.44 13.53
C TYR A 275 24.66 -33.37 14.37
N ILE A 276 23.99 -33.77 15.45
CA ILE A 276 23.29 -32.84 16.34
C ILE A 276 24.27 -31.93 17.07
N ARG A 277 25.43 -32.46 17.51
CA ARG A 277 26.46 -31.67 18.16
C ARG A 277 27.03 -30.58 17.24
N GLU A 278 27.33 -30.89 15.99
CA GLU A 278 27.79 -29.89 15.02
C GLU A 278 26.75 -28.78 14.81
N LYS A 279 25.46 -29.14 14.81
CA LYS A 279 24.36 -28.16 14.69
C LYS A 279 24.21 -27.28 15.93
N SER A 280 24.55 -27.78 17.12
CA SER A 280 24.49 -27.01 18.36
C SER A 280 25.44 -25.82 18.45
N PHE A 281 26.49 -25.79 17.61
CA PHE A 281 27.41 -24.66 17.54
C PHE A 281 27.04 -23.63 16.46
N GLN A 282 26.00 -23.89 15.66
CA GLN A 282 25.54 -22.97 14.61
C GLN A 282 24.51 -22.00 15.19
N PHE A 283 24.46 -20.79 14.64
CA PHE A 283 23.42 -19.84 14.99
C PHE A 283 22.05 -20.39 14.55
N ILE A 284 21.17 -20.61 15.53
CA ILE A 284 19.86 -21.24 15.32
C ILE A 284 18.93 -20.22 14.64
N GLN A 285 18.72 -20.39 13.33
CA GLN A 285 17.76 -19.60 12.54
C GLN A 285 16.54 -20.38 12.09
N LYS A 286 16.64 -21.72 12.11
CA LYS A 286 15.64 -22.69 11.66
C LYS A 286 15.79 -23.99 12.43
N SER A 287 14.76 -24.83 12.39
CA SER A 287 14.80 -26.14 13.06
C SER A 287 15.81 -27.08 12.41
N THR A 288 16.47 -27.90 13.24
CA THR A 288 17.40 -28.91 12.75
C THR A 288 16.64 -30.01 12.02
N GLY A 289 17.00 -30.24 10.76
CA GLY A 289 16.37 -31.24 9.90
C GLY A 289 17.04 -32.62 9.96
N CYS A 290 16.30 -33.64 9.56
CA CYS A 290 16.80 -34.99 9.30
C CYS A 290 17.94 -34.97 8.25
N PRO A 291 19.04 -35.73 8.45
CA PRO A 291 20.13 -35.81 7.49
C PRO A 291 19.73 -36.29 6.09
N LEU A 292 18.67 -37.10 5.96
CA LEU A 292 18.25 -37.70 4.70
C LEU A 292 17.17 -36.89 3.98
N CYS A 293 16.10 -36.49 4.70
CA CYS A 293 14.94 -35.86 4.08
C CYS A 293 14.72 -34.40 4.50
N HIS A 294 15.58 -33.87 5.37
CA HIS A 294 15.50 -32.51 5.93
C HIS A 294 14.24 -32.18 6.72
N ALA A 295 13.36 -33.16 6.97
CA ALA A 295 12.20 -33.00 7.84
C ALA A 295 12.65 -32.54 9.24
N PRO A 296 12.03 -31.51 9.84
CA PRO A 296 12.45 -31.00 11.14
C PRO A 296 12.35 -32.07 12.23
N ILE A 297 13.39 -32.20 13.04
CA ILE A 297 13.45 -33.09 14.20
C ILE A 297 12.81 -32.35 15.36
N ARG A 298 11.66 -32.83 15.84
CA ARG A 298 10.90 -32.21 16.94
C ARG A 298 10.76 -33.15 18.12
N HIS A 299 10.68 -34.45 17.85
CA HIS A 299 10.40 -35.46 18.86
C HIS A 299 11.52 -36.47 18.86
N ASN A 300 12.46 -36.33 19.81
CA ASN A 300 13.38 -37.38 20.17
C ASN A 300 13.89 -37.09 21.57
N TYR A 301 13.89 -38.12 22.40
CA TYR A 301 14.09 -37.98 23.82
C TYR A 301 15.59 -37.80 24.11
N ARG A 302 16.46 -38.56 23.44
CA ARG A 302 17.93 -38.46 23.49
C ARG A 302 18.41 -37.03 23.22
N TYR A 303 17.86 -36.40 22.19
CA TYR A 303 18.18 -35.03 21.78
C TYR A 303 17.29 -33.98 22.44
N GLY A 304 16.48 -34.36 23.44
CA GLY A 304 15.46 -33.49 24.02
C GLY A 304 16.01 -32.17 24.56
N ASN A 305 17.20 -32.15 25.18
CA ASN A 305 17.81 -30.92 25.67
C ASN A 305 18.21 -29.99 24.52
N PHE A 306 18.79 -30.54 23.45
CA PHE A 306 19.13 -29.78 22.26
C PHE A 306 17.88 -29.21 21.59
N LEU A 307 16.84 -30.03 21.38
CA LEU A 307 15.59 -29.62 20.75
C LEU A 307 14.84 -28.55 21.58
N LYS A 308 14.86 -28.67 22.91
CA LYS A 308 14.31 -27.65 23.82
C LYS A 308 15.08 -26.33 23.73
N ALA A 309 16.41 -26.38 23.75
CA ALA A 309 17.25 -25.20 23.60
C ALA A 309 17.03 -24.52 22.23
N GLU A 310 16.96 -25.32 21.15
CA GLU A 310 16.64 -24.84 19.80
C GLU A 310 15.28 -24.14 19.77
N LYS A 311 14.27 -24.74 20.38
CA LYS A 311 12.93 -24.15 20.48
C LYS A 311 12.93 -22.83 21.25
N ILE A 312 13.66 -22.74 22.37
CA ILE A 312 13.78 -21.51 23.16
C ILE A 312 14.38 -20.38 22.31
N GLU A 313 15.43 -20.66 21.54
CA GLU A 313 16.04 -19.66 20.65
C GLU A 313 15.13 -19.27 19.48
N LEU A 314 14.42 -20.23 18.87
CA LEU A 314 13.43 -19.92 17.84
C LEU A 314 12.28 -19.06 18.38
N ASP A 315 11.77 -19.36 19.58
CA ASP A 315 10.72 -18.55 20.21
C ASP A 315 11.25 -17.15 20.59
N ARG A 316 12.53 -17.01 20.96
CA ARG A 316 13.19 -15.69 21.13
C ARG A 316 13.18 -14.86 19.85
N VAL A 317 13.46 -15.47 18.69
CA VAL A 317 13.36 -14.79 17.39
C VAL A 317 11.92 -14.34 17.13
N LYS A 318 10.92 -15.19 17.40
CA LYS A 318 9.50 -14.82 17.26
C LYS A 318 9.11 -13.66 18.19
N TYR A 319 9.55 -13.67 19.45
CA TYR A 319 9.32 -12.55 20.37
C TYR A 319 9.91 -11.25 19.84
N SER A 320 11.12 -11.29 19.23
CA SER A 320 11.73 -10.10 18.65
C SER A 320 10.94 -9.54 17.45
N GLN A 321 10.27 -10.40 16.68
CA GLN A 321 9.42 -10.00 15.54
C GLN A 321 8.07 -9.44 15.99
N ILE A 322 7.49 -9.98 17.05
CA ILE A 322 6.18 -9.57 17.55
C ILE A 322 6.28 -8.31 18.44
N GLY A 323 7.33 -8.23 19.26
CA GLY A 323 7.48 -7.20 20.29
C GLY A 323 6.79 -7.59 21.61
N ASN A 324 6.47 -6.59 22.42
CA ASN A 324 5.81 -6.79 23.72
C ASN A 324 4.31 -7.02 23.53
N LEU A 325 3.83 -8.25 23.76
CA LEU A 325 2.40 -8.60 23.59
C LEU A 325 1.43 -7.70 24.37
N ARG A 326 1.69 -7.49 25.66
CA ARG A 326 0.84 -6.63 26.50
C ARG A 326 0.93 -5.17 26.06
N GLY A 327 2.14 -4.73 25.68
CA GLY A 327 2.35 -3.41 25.10
C GLY A 327 1.56 -3.22 23.81
N ASN A 328 1.59 -4.20 22.91
CA ASN A 328 0.88 -4.21 21.64
C ASN A 328 -0.64 -4.13 21.86
N GLU A 329 -1.20 -4.90 22.80
CA GLU A 329 -2.61 -4.79 23.15
C GLU A 329 -2.98 -3.41 23.68
N LEU A 330 -2.18 -2.85 24.61
CA LEU A 330 -2.41 -1.49 25.13
C LEU A 330 -2.33 -0.43 24.03
N SER A 331 -1.34 -0.53 23.13
CA SER A 331 -1.20 0.37 21.98
C SER A 331 -2.34 0.21 20.97
N LYS A 332 -2.85 -1.01 20.77
CA LYS A 332 -4.07 -1.26 19.97
C LYS A 332 -5.26 -0.51 20.56
N PHE A 333 -5.50 -0.64 21.87
CA PHE A 333 -6.59 0.07 22.54
C PHE A 333 -6.43 1.60 22.47
N ALA A 334 -5.23 2.11 22.75
CA ALA A 334 -4.94 3.54 22.67
C ALA A 334 -5.15 4.10 21.25
N LEU A 335 -4.78 3.34 20.22
CA LEU A 335 -4.99 3.72 18.83
C LEU A 335 -6.48 3.74 18.47
N LEU A 336 -7.25 2.71 18.87
CA LEU A 336 -8.69 2.68 18.68
C LEU A 336 -9.38 3.87 19.36
N GLU A 337 -9.00 4.18 20.60
CA GLU A 337 -9.54 5.33 21.33
C GLU A 337 -9.22 6.66 20.63
N LYS A 338 -7.98 6.83 20.13
CA LYS A 338 -7.55 7.99 19.34
C LYS A 338 -8.39 8.14 18.07
N ILE A 339 -8.68 7.04 17.38
CA ILE A 339 -9.51 7.01 16.16
C ILE A 339 -10.97 7.38 16.50
N GLU A 340 -11.53 6.80 17.56
CA GLU A 340 -12.91 7.04 18.01
C GLU A 340 -13.18 8.47 18.43
N LYS A 341 -12.21 9.13 19.07
CA LYS A 341 -12.33 10.54 19.51
C LYS A 341 -12.39 11.54 18.36
N ASN A 342 -11.99 11.17 17.15
CA ASN A 342 -12.07 12.06 15.99
C ASN A 342 -13.54 12.25 15.54
N LYS A 343 -14.01 13.51 15.48
CA LYS A 343 -15.42 13.89 15.23
C LYS A 343 -15.74 14.27 13.78
N ASN A 344 -14.80 14.16 12.84
CA ASN A 344 -14.96 14.72 11.49
C ASN A 344 -15.86 13.87 10.57
N SER A 345 -16.75 14.54 9.83
CA SER A 345 -17.81 13.93 9.00
C SER A 345 -17.30 13.30 7.71
N PHE A 346 -16.32 13.90 7.04
CA PHE A 346 -15.66 13.34 5.84
C PHE A 346 -14.93 12.02 6.15
N GLY A 347 -14.42 11.91 7.38
CA GLY A 347 -13.65 10.77 7.85
C GLY A 347 -14.47 9.58 8.35
N GLN A 348 -15.81 9.64 8.41
CA GLN A 348 -16.57 8.60 9.11
C GLN A 348 -16.44 7.21 8.47
N ILE A 349 -16.45 7.12 7.14
CA ILE A 349 -16.26 5.84 6.42
C ILE A 349 -14.84 5.30 6.65
N ILE A 350 -13.83 6.17 6.56
CA ILE A 350 -12.42 5.81 6.78
C ILE A 350 -12.21 5.36 8.21
N LYS A 351 -12.71 6.13 9.18
CA LYS A 351 -12.69 5.81 10.60
C LYS A 351 -13.28 4.44 10.88
N ASN A 352 -14.48 4.17 10.36
CA ASN A 352 -15.13 2.87 10.53
C ASN A 352 -14.28 1.74 9.91
N GLN A 353 -13.67 1.97 8.74
CA GLN A 353 -12.79 1.00 8.10
C GLN A 353 -11.53 0.72 8.94
N PHE A 354 -10.87 1.75 9.48
CA PHE A 354 -9.73 1.59 10.40
C PHE A 354 -10.11 0.77 11.64
N ILE A 355 -11.25 1.10 12.26
CA ILE A 355 -11.75 0.36 13.43
C ILE A 355 -12.01 -1.11 13.08
N LEU A 356 -12.68 -1.38 11.94
CA LEU A 356 -12.96 -2.75 11.49
C LEU A 356 -11.68 -3.54 11.24
N GLU A 357 -10.71 -2.98 10.53
CA GLU A 357 -9.45 -3.68 10.26
C GLU A 357 -8.63 -3.92 11.53
N ILE A 358 -8.49 -2.92 12.41
CA ILE A 358 -7.72 -3.07 13.66
C ILE A 358 -8.39 -4.08 14.59
N THR A 359 -9.72 -4.07 14.70
CA THR A 359 -10.45 -5.00 15.57
C THR A 359 -10.34 -6.45 15.11
N GLN A 360 -10.34 -6.69 13.79
CA GLN A 360 -10.23 -8.03 13.20
C GLN A 360 -8.82 -8.65 13.23
N ILE A 361 -7.79 -7.90 13.62
CA ILE A 361 -6.44 -8.49 13.73
C ILE A 361 -6.27 -9.17 15.09
N ASP A 362 -6.24 -10.49 15.06
CA ASP A 362 -5.98 -11.35 16.23
C ASP A 362 -4.51 -11.29 16.68
N TYR A 363 -3.60 -11.02 15.75
CA TYR A 363 -2.16 -11.16 15.95
C TYR A 363 -1.39 -9.92 15.49
N LEU A 364 -1.38 -8.85 16.30
CA LEU A 364 -0.64 -7.62 16.00
C LEU A 364 0.81 -7.68 16.47
N THR A 365 1.73 -7.36 15.55
CA THR A 365 3.10 -6.98 15.88
C THR A 365 3.18 -5.49 16.19
N GLN A 366 4.23 -5.08 16.90
CA GLN A 366 4.49 -3.66 17.17
C GLN A 366 4.58 -2.85 15.86
N SER A 367 5.29 -3.37 14.86
CA SER A 367 5.42 -2.73 13.54
C SER A 367 4.09 -2.55 12.82
N THR A 368 3.14 -3.48 13.02
CA THR A 368 1.80 -3.38 12.45
C THR A 368 1.03 -2.24 13.09
N ILE A 369 1.09 -2.10 14.42
CA ILE A 369 0.44 -1.00 15.15
C ILE A 369 1.02 0.35 14.74
N GLU A 370 2.34 0.45 14.63
CA GLU A 370 3.03 1.66 14.19
C GLU A 370 2.64 2.05 12.76
N ALA A 371 2.47 1.09 11.87
CA ALA A 371 1.97 1.33 10.51
C ALA A 371 0.52 1.86 10.51
N TYR A 372 -0.38 1.28 11.31
CA TYR A 372 -1.76 1.80 11.46
C TYR A 372 -1.78 3.20 12.06
N SER A 373 -1.00 3.45 13.11
CA SER A 373 -0.87 4.76 13.75
C SER A 373 -0.37 5.81 12.76
N SER A 374 0.70 5.50 12.03
CA SER A 374 1.30 6.41 11.04
C SER A 374 0.35 6.69 9.87
N THR A 375 -0.38 5.68 9.40
CA THR A 375 -1.37 5.85 8.34
C THR A 375 -2.55 6.70 8.79
N TRP A 376 -2.99 6.53 10.04
CA TRP A 376 -3.99 7.40 10.65
C TRP A 376 -3.50 8.85 10.79
N ASP A 377 -2.25 9.05 11.18
CA ASP A 377 -1.66 10.39 11.25
C ASP A 377 -1.55 11.06 9.87
N LEU A 378 -1.25 10.32 8.81
CA LEU A 378 -1.35 10.84 7.44
C LEU A 378 -2.78 11.24 7.06
N PHE A 379 -3.78 10.46 7.48
CA PHE A 379 -5.19 10.82 7.28
C PHE A 379 -5.53 12.15 7.97
N LEU A 380 -5.16 12.31 9.24
CA LEU A 380 -5.37 13.57 9.99
C LEU A 380 -4.70 14.76 9.29
N GLN A 381 -3.51 14.53 8.73
CA GLN A 381 -2.79 15.56 7.99
C GLN A 381 -3.51 15.98 6.70
N LEU A 382 -4.07 15.03 5.95
CA LEU A 382 -4.87 15.31 4.76
C LEU A 382 -6.18 16.02 5.09
N ASP A 383 -6.82 15.60 6.18
CA ASP A 383 -8.09 16.16 6.63
C ASP A 383 -7.92 17.62 7.09
N SER A 384 -6.88 17.89 7.90
CA SER A 384 -6.49 19.26 8.26
C SER A 384 -6.16 20.11 7.03
N LEU A 385 -5.48 19.55 6.04
CA LEU A 385 -5.17 20.24 4.79
C LEU A 385 -6.45 20.60 4.01
N ASN A 386 -7.42 19.70 3.96
CA ASN A 386 -8.70 19.92 3.31
C ASN A 386 -9.49 21.07 3.97
N GLU A 387 -9.54 21.10 5.31
CA GLU A 387 -10.18 22.20 6.05
C GLU A 387 -9.53 23.56 5.74
N ILE A 388 -8.19 23.62 5.68
CA ILE A 388 -7.48 24.85 5.30
C ILE A 388 -7.85 25.29 3.87
N VAL A 389 -7.88 24.35 2.92
CA VAL A 389 -8.20 24.65 1.52
C VAL A 389 -9.65 25.10 1.33
N ILE A 390 -10.58 24.60 2.14
CA ILE A 390 -12.00 25.00 2.09
C ILE A 390 -12.23 26.37 2.73
N THR A 391 -11.54 26.66 3.84
CA THR A 391 -11.77 27.88 4.64
C THR A 391 -11.06 29.11 4.11
N ARG A 392 -9.91 28.94 3.41
CA ARG A 392 -9.15 30.07 2.88
C ARG A 392 -9.74 30.66 1.62
N LYS A 393 -9.53 31.96 1.45
CA LYS A 393 -9.98 32.74 0.30
C LYS A 393 -8.76 33.09 -0.56
N PHE A 394 -8.54 32.32 -1.62
CA PHE A 394 -7.56 32.61 -2.66
C PHE A 394 -8.26 33.10 -3.94
N ASP A 395 -7.47 33.50 -4.95
CA ASP A 395 -8.01 33.66 -6.29
C ASP A 395 -8.68 32.37 -6.80
N SER A 396 -9.64 32.51 -7.73
CA SER A 396 -10.48 31.40 -8.19
C SER A 396 -9.67 30.25 -8.79
N CYS A 397 -8.56 30.54 -9.46
CA CYS A 397 -7.74 29.55 -10.14
C CYS A 397 -6.91 28.73 -9.15
N GLN A 398 -6.24 29.39 -8.20
CA GLN A 398 -5.45 28.76 -7.13
C GLN A 398 -6.33 27.86 -6.26
N MET A 399 -7.53 28.32 -5.92
CA MET A 399 -8.47 27.57 -5.10
C MET A 399 -8.98 26.31 -5.83
N GLU A 400 -9.28 26.39 -7.12
CA GLU A 400 -9.65 25.21 -7.93
C GLU A 400 -8.52 24.19 -8.03
N HIS A 401 -7.28 24.65 -8.21
CA HIS A 401 -6.11 23.78 -8.26
C HIS A 401 -5.89 23.03 -6.93
N LEU A 402 -5.92 23.72 -5.79
CA LEU A 402 -5.76 23.08 -4.48
C LEU A 402 -6.88 22.10 -4.15
N LYS A 403 -8.14 22.45 -4.47
CA LYS A 403 -9.29 21.57 -4.30
C LYS A 403 -9.16 20.30 -5.14
N PHE A 404 -8.68 20.43 -6.38
CA PHE A 404 -8.41 19.27 -7.23
C PHE A 404 -7.36 18.35 -6.62
N GLU A 405 -6.21 18.89 -6.21
CA GLU A 405 -5.10 18.13 -5.63
C GLU A 405 -5.52 17.38 -4.35
N VAL A 406 -6.16 18.08 -3.40
CA VAL A 406 -6.65 17.46 -2.15
C VAL A 406 -7.69 16.39 -2.43
N LYS A 407 -8.65 16.65 -3.32
CA LYS A 407 -9.66 15.66 -3.72
C LYS A 407 -9.02 14.41 -4.33
N LYS A 408 -7.98 14.58 -5.15
CA LYS A 408 -7.24 13.43 -5.72
C LYS A 408 -6.52 12.63 -4.64
N LEU A 409 -5.88 13.28 -3.68
CA LEU A 409 -5.28 12.57 -2.54
C LEU A 409 -6.34 11.82 -1.72
N GLN A 410 -7.51 12.41 -1.50
CA GLN A 410 -8.62 11.73 -0.82
C GLN A 410 -9.11 10.49 -1.60
N GLU A 411 -9.25 10.59 -2.93
CA GLU A 411 -9.62 9.45 -3.80
C GLU A 411 -8.57 8.33 -3.74
N ILE A 412 -7.27 8.68 -3.76
CA ILE A 412 -6.16 7.73 -3.63
C ILE A 412 -6.10 7.13 -2.21
N PHE A 413 -6.45 7.91 -1.18
CA PHE A 413 -6.53 7.40 0.19
C PHE A 413 -7.63 6.34 0.35
N LEU A 414 -8.76 6.57 -0.32
CA LEU A 414 -9.98 5.78 -0.27
C LEU A 414 -10.04 4.60 -1.24
N LEU A 415 -8.92 4.17 -1.84
CA LEU A 415 -8.90 3.18 -2.93
C LEU A 415 -9.93 2.05 -2.72
N LYS A 416 -11.00 2.13 -3.50
CA LYS A 416 -12.11 1.19 -3.47
C LYS A 416 -11.72 -0.02 -4.31
N ASP A 417 -11.43 -1.14 -3.68
CA ASP A 417 -11.32 -2.41 -4.40
C ASP A 417 -12.72 -2.77 -4.90
N LYS A 418 -12.91 -2.77 -6.22
CA LYS A 418 -14.21 -3.05 -6.86
C LYS A 418 -14.80 -4.40 -6.44
N ASN A 419 -13.99 -5.34 -5.93
CA ASN A 419 -14.40 -6.70 -5.59
C ASN A 419 -14.38 -7.03 -4.08
N LYS A 420 -13.80 -6.17 -3.22
CA LYS A 420 -13.58 -6.50 -1.79
C LYS A 420 -13.92 -5.38 -0.78
N GLY A 421 -14.48 -4.26 -1.23
CA GLY A 421 -14.77 -3.11 -0.37
C GLY A 421 -13.56 -2.17 -0.22
N PHE A 422 -13.56 -1.33 0.82
CA PHE A 422 -12.41 -0.48 1.14
C PHE A 422 -11.33 -1.34 1.81
N LYS A 423 -10.08 -1.25 1.36
CA LYS A 423 -8.92 -1.86 2.04
C LYS A 423 -7.89 -0.76 2.26
N LEU A 424 -7.34 -0.64 3.46
CA LEU A 424 -6.29 0.34 3.76
C LEU A 424 -4.95 -0.11 3.16
N ILE A 425 -4.81 0.06 1.86
CA ILE A 425 -3.64 -0.37 1.08
C ILE A 425 -2.33 0.30 1.56
N PHE A 426 -2.42 1.48 2.19
CA PHE A 426 -1.28 2.25 2.71
C PHE A 426 -0.45 1.52 3.76
N LEU A 427 -1.06 0.63 4.54
CA LEU A 427 -0.39 -0.15 5.58
C LEU A 427 0.64 -1.12 5.01
N GLN A 428 0.52 -1.41 3.72
CA GLN A 428 1.16 -2.55 3.06
C GLN A 428 2.25 -2.12 2.07
N SER A 429 2.49 -0.81 1.89
CA SER A 429 3.53 -0.29 1.01
C SER A 429 4.18 0.97 1.56
N LEU A 430 5.40 0.83 2.09
CA LEU A 430 6.24 1.94 2.53
C LEU A 430 6.46 2.97 1.42
N GLN A 431 6.60 2.52 0.16
CA GLN A 431 6.71 3.42 -0.98
C GLN A 431 5.49 4.34 -1.11
N MET A 432 4.29 3.76 -1.06
CA MET A 432 3.05 4.53 -1.24
C MET A 432 2.84 5.50 -0.07
N PHE A 433 3.15 5.07 1.17
CA PHE A 433 3.11 5.92 2.36
C PHE A 433 4.01 7.16 2.19
N ASP A 434 5.28 6.94 1.82
CA ASP A 434 6.24 8.04 1.68
C ASP A 434 5.87 8.98 0.53
N ASP A 435 5.43 8.44 -0.60
CA ASP A 435 4.98 9.21 -1.75
C ASP A 435 3.79 10.11 -1.38
N PHE A 436 2.83 9.57 -0.63
CA PHE A 436 1.66 10.31 -0.18
C PHE A 436 2.01 11.40 0.83
N SER A 437 2.89 11.09 1.78
CA SER A 437 3.43 12.04 2.75
C SER A 437 4.13 13.21 2.05
N CYS A 438 4.95 12.91 1.04
CA CYS A 438 5.61 13.90 0.19
C CYS A 438 4.59 14.81 -0.53
N GLU A 439 3.51 14.26 -1.08
CA GLU A 439 2.50 15.07 -1.76
C GLU A 439 1.70 15.96 -0.80
N ILE A 440 1.38 15.50 0.41
CA ILE A 440 0.78 16.37 1.44
C ILE A 440 1.71 17.56 1.75
N LYS A 441 3.01 17.30 1.96
CA LYS A 441 4.00 18.34 2.22
C LYS A 441 4.11 19.33 1.05
N ARG A 442 4.13 18.83 -0.19
CA ARG A 442 4.15 19.66 -1.40
C ARG A 442 2.95 20.60 -1.47
N ILE A 443 1.73 20.10 -1.20
CA ILE A 443 0.52 20.94 -1.21
C ILE A 443 0.55 21.97 -0.08
N ARG A 444 1.08 21.63 1.10
CA ARG A 444 1.30 22.62 2.17
C ARG A 444 2.28 23.71 1.75
N SER A 445 3.36 23.37 1.05
CA SER A 445 4.28 24.37 0.50
C SER A 445 3.64 25.21 -0.60
N LEU A 446 2.73 24.65 -1.41
CA LEU A 446 1.92 25.42 -2.36
C LEU A 446 1.01 26.42 -1.65
N LEU A 447 0.35 26.02 -0.55
CA LEU A 447 -0.44 26.94 0.28
C LEU A 447 0.41 28.09 0.81
N LYS A 448 1.61 27.80 1.35
CA LYS A 448 2.55 28.85 1.80
C LYS A 448 2.93 29.80 0.66
N LEU A 449 3.16 29.27 -0.54
CA LEU A 449 3.49 30.08 -1.71
C LEU A 449 2.33 30.99 -2.12
N TYR A 450 1.09 30.49 -2.11
CA TYR A 450 -0.08 31.29 -2.46
C TYR A 450 -0.35 32.38 -1.43
N ASP A 451 -0.25 32.08 -0.13
CA ASP A 451 -0.31 33.11 0.93
C ASP A 451 0.72 34.21 0.69
N LEU A 452 1.97 33.81 0.43
CA LEU A 452 3.06 34.75 0.17
C LEU A 452 2.76 35.63 -1.05
N LYS A 453 2.23 35.06 -2.14
CA LYS A 453 1.89 35.82 -3.33
C LYS A 453 0.78 36.84 -3.08
N GLU A 454 -0.23 36.48 -2.29
CA GLU A 454 -1.27 37.43 -1.88
C GLU A 454 -0.68 38.56 -1.03
N ASP A 455 0.17 38.24 -0.06
CA ASP A 455 0.85 39.22 0.79
C ASP A 455 1.72 40.20 0.00
N LEU A 456 2.22 39.80 -1.16
CA LEU A 456 3.12 40.59 -2.01
C LEU A 456 2.38 41.39 -3.10
N LYS A 457 1.11 41.09 -3.39
CA LYS A 457 0.36 41.54 -4.57
C LYS A 457 0.35 43.08 -4.77
N ASP A 458 0.36 43.83 -3.66
CA ASP A 458 0.28 45.30 -3.67
C ASP A 458 1.54 45.98 -3.09
N LYS A 459 2.65 45.23 -2.91
CA LYS A 459 3.88 45.77 -2.30
C LYS A 459 4.91 46.15 -3.36
N HIS A 460 5.37 47.41 -3.31
CA HIS A 460 6.49 47.90 -4.10
C HIS A 460 7.79 47.87 -3.29
N PHE A 461 8.84 47.27 -3.87
CA PHE A 461 10.16 47.15 -3.26
C PHE A 461 11.23 47.81 -4.14
N LYS A 462 12.40 48.13 -3.57
CA LYS A 462 13.59 48.51 -4.34
C LYS A 462 13.96 47.38 -5.32
N SER A 463 14.54 47.73 -6.47
CA SER A 463 14.85 46.81 -7.57
C SER A 463 15.64 45.57 -7.12
N GLN A 464 16.62 45.74 -6.23
CA GLN A 464 17.46 44.64 -5.71
C GLN A 464 16.67 43.64 -4.84
N HIS A 465 15.71 44.07 -4.03
CA HIS A 465 14.89 43.15 -3.23
C HIS A 465 13.83 42.46 -4.08
N SER A 466 13.26 43.20 -5.04
CA SER A 466 12.27 42.66 -5.98
C SER A 466 12.85 41.52 -6.84
N SER A 467 14.10 41.66 -7.29
CA SER A 467 14.77 40.61 -8.08
C SER A 467 15.04 39.34 -7.27
N VAL A 468 15.51 39.46 -6.02
CA VAL A 468 15.72 38.31 -5.12
C VAL A 468 14.42 37.57 -4.86
N ILE A 469 13.36 38.31 -4.47
CA ILE A 469 12.05 37.71 -4.19
C ILE A 469 11.47 37.03 -5.45
N SER A 470 11.55 37.68 -6.61
CA SER A 470 11.04 37.11 -7.87
C SER A 470 11.80 35.85 -8.28
N ASN A 471 13.12 35.83 -8.14
CA ASN A 471 13.94 34.66 -8.46
C ASN A 471 13.65 33.49 -7.53
N SER A 472 13.56 33.73 -6.21
CA SER A 472 13.21 32.69 -5.25
C SER A 472 11.80 32.14 -5.46
N ILE A 473 10.82 32.99 -5.80
CA ILE A 473 9.46 32.53 -6.15
C ILE A 473 9.51 31.59 -7.37
N LYS A 474 10.22 31.98 -8.44
CA LYS A 474 10.34 31.14 -9.64
C LYS A 474 10.97 29.78 -9.33
N GLU A 475 12.00 29.74 -8.47
CA GLU A 475 12.63 28.48 -8.08
C GLU A 475 11.70 27.63 -7.20
N ILE A 476 10.93 28.23 -6.29
CA ILE A 476 9.91 27.51 -5.52
C ILE A 476 8.84 26.93 -6.46
N GLU A 477 8.31 27.72 -7.40
CA GLU A 477 7.30 27.28 -8.37
C GLU A 477 7.79 26.09 -9.20
N LYS A 478 9.01 26.16 -9.70
CA LYS A 478 9.66 25.10 -10.47
C LYS A 478 9.73 23.77 -9.70
N ASN A 479 9.85 23.84 -8.37
CA ASN A 479 9.96 22.67 -7.49
C ASN A 479 8.61 22.17 -6.96
N LEU A 480 7.59 23.03 -6.90
CA LEU A 480 6.25 22.69 -6.37
C LEU A 480 5.24 22.31 -7.44
N PHE A 481 5.28 22.94 -8.61
CA PHE A 481 4.43 22.57 -9.73
C PHE A 481 4.98 21.29 -10.36
N LYS A 482 4.14 20.26 -10.36
CA LYS A 482 4.43 18.97 -10.98
C LYS A 482 4.75 19.19 -12.45
N ASN A 483 5.96 18.82 -12.85
CA ASN A 483 6.43 18.67 -14.25
C ASN A 483 7.92 18.33 -14.33
N ILE A 484 8.69 18.58 -13.25
CA ILE A 484 10.17 18.49 -13.30
C ILE A 484 10.69 17.36 -12.42
N GLN A 485 10.37 17.40 -11.12
CA GLN A 485 10.86 16.40 -10.16
C GLN A 485 9.83 16.06 -9.10
N LYS A 486 10.09 14.97 -8.38
CA LYS A 486 9.26 14.53 -7.26
C LYS A 486 9.62 15.37 -6.03
N PHE A 487 8.63 15.74 -5.23
CA PHE A 487 8.86 16.51 -4.01
C PHE A 487 9.36 15.59 -2.89
N ASP A 488 10.64 15.22 -2.94
CA ASP A 488 11.30 14.46 -1.87
C ASP A 488 11.92 15.40 -0.82
N SER A 489 12.62 14.84 0.17
CA SER A 489 13.24 15.60 1.25
C SER A 489 14.33 16.57 0.78
N GLN A 490 15.02 16.28 -0.33
CA GLN A 490 16.02 17.18 -0.88
C GLN A 490 15.34 18.41 -1.51
N VAL A 491 14.27 18.17 -2.26
CA VAL A 491 13.45 19.24 -2.86
C VAL A 491 12.75 20.07 -1.77
N GLU A 492 12.21 19.43 -0.73
CA GLU A 492 11.61 20.09 0.43
C GLU A 492 12.59 21.06 1.08
N ASN A 493 13.81 20.60 1.41
CA ASN A 493 14.86 21.45 1.97
C ASN A 493 15.23 22.61 1.04
N SER A 494 15.34 22.36 -0.26
CA SER A 494 15.64 23.42 -1.24
C SER A 494 14.55 24.48 -1.28
N VAL A 495 13.27 24.07 -1.22
CA VAL A 495 12.13 24.98 -1.21
C VAL A 495 12.09 25.79 0.09
N ASP A 496 12.33 25.15 1.23
CA ASP A 496 12.36 25.84 2.52
C ASP A 496 13.49 26.88 2.59
N LEU A 497 14.66 26.57 2.03
CA LEU A 497 15.76 27.54 1.92
C LEU A 497 15.40 28.77 1.06
N GLU A 498 14.64 28.60 -0.03
CA GLU A 498 14.16 29.71 -0.83
C GLU A 498 13.11 30.54 -0.08
N PHE A 499 12.20 29.91 0.67
CA PHE A 499 11.29 30.63 1.56
C PHE A 499 12.04 31.45 2.60
N GLU A 500 13.07 30.88 3.24
CA GLU A 500 13.89 31.61 4.20
C GLU A 500 14.58 32.84 3.59
N LYS A 501 15.09 32.73 2.36
CA LYS A 501 15.70 33.88 1.65
C LYS A 501 14.68 35.01 1.47
N ILE A 502 13.45 34.66 1.11
CA ILE A 502 12.36 35.65 0.96
C ILE A 502 12.05 36.30 2.30
N TYR A 503 11.84 35.53 3.36
CA TYR A 503 11.51 36.08 4.68
C TYR A 503 12.63 36.95 5.25
N LYS A 504 13.89 36.51 5.14
CA LYS A 504 15.06 37.33 5.52
C LYS A 504 15.08 38.66 4.77
N THR A 505 14.81 38.63 3.46
CA THR A 505 14.74 39.85 2.63
C THR A 505 13.61 40.77 3.08
N LEU A 506 12.41 40.22 3.37
CA LEU A 506 11.27 40.99 3.86
C LEU A 506 11.55 41.63 5.24
N ASP A 507 12.29 40.94 6.12
CA ASP A 507 12.67 41.49 7.42
C ASP A 507 13.73 42.58 7.29
N THR A 508 14.71 42.45 6.38
CA THR A 508 15.63 43.54 6.04
C THR A 508 14.86 44.79 5.60
N ILE A 509 13.87 44.64 4.72
CA ILE A 509 13.04 45.76 4.25
C ILE A 509 12.26 46.42 5.40
N LYS A 510 11.71 45.63 6.33
CA LYS A 510 11.04 46.17 7.53
C LYS A 510 12.00 46.97 8.40
N ASN A 511 13.23 46.48 8.57
CA ASN A 511 14.25 47.15 9.38
C ASN A 511 14.76 48.44 8.73
N GLU A 512 14.97 48.44 7.40
CA GLU A 512 15.31 49.66 6.65
C GLU A 512 14.23 50.75 6.79
N LYS A 513 12.95 50.37 6.75
CA LYS A 513 11.84 51.31 6.95
C LYS A 513 11.78 51.87 8.38
N LYS A 514 12.18 51.10 9.40
CA LYS A 514 12.24 51.58 10.79
C LYS A 514 13.37 52.59 11.01
N CYS A 515 14.53 52.39 10.39
CA CYS A 515 15.67 53.30 10.50
C CYS A 515 15.50 54.65 9.77
N ILE A 516 14.52 54.79 8.87
CA ILE A 516 14.22 56.04 8.15
C ILE A 516 13.24 56.94 8.94
N ILE A 517 12.56 56.37 9.95
CA ILE A 517 11.52 57.06 10.75
C ILE A 517 12.05 57.44 12.16
N SER A 518 13.22 56.92 12.55
CA SER A 518 14.01 57.34 13.71
C SER A 518 15.02 58.42 13.32
#